data_AF-A0A4Y9Z8Y4-F1
#
_entry.id   AF-A0A4Y9Z8Y4-F1
#
_cell.length_a   1.000
_cell.length_b   1.000
_cell.length_c   1.000
_cell.angle_alpha   90.00
_cell.angle_beta   90.00
_cell.angle_gamma   90.00
#
_symmetry.space_group_name_H-M   'P 1'
#
loop_
_entity.id
_entity.type
_entity.pdbx_description
1 polymer ?
#
loop_
_entity_poly.entity_id
_entity_poly.type
_entity_poly.pdbx_seq_one_letter_code
_entity_poly.pdbx_strand_id
1 'polypeptide(L)'
;MAHQFSWPRTRYLYAIGNTPAVCLTRDVAPEENVDLLLLGCGDPRNVLFTVFCEQSQSVRKLDFTCCDVEPAVLARNVILLSMIYDAEEYTGDIWNIFFHMYLSDTSHTYLVDHCRKLVGYSENISRWNRSPYGSFLRMSTEYTLSELRRHWTLYVNMHNLPADRLATLHNAFTKQGQSSSTMHDTNLSSARSAGPLHQ
;
A
#
# COMPACT_ATOMS: atom_id res chain seq x y z
N MET A 1 28.68 19.74 8.29
CA MET A 1 29.18 18.53 7.61
C MET A 1 28.44 18.40 6.29
N ALA A 2 29.12 18.51 5.16
CA ALA A 2 28.51 18.31 3.85
C ALA A 2 28.47 16.81 3.58
N HIS A 3 27.29 16.19 3.67
CA HIS A 3 27.13 14.79 3.28
C HIS A 3 27.15 14.71 1.74
N GLN A 4 27.90 13.74 1.22
CA GLN A 4 27.95 13.48 -0.21
C GLN A 4 26.55 13.10 -0.69
N PHE A 5 26.03 13.82 -1.68
CA PHE A 5 24.72 13.56 -2.27
C PHE A 5 24.76 12.20 -2.97
N SER A 6 24.22 11.18 -2.32
CA SER A 6 24.06 9.84 -2.87
C SER A 6 22.70 9.73 -3.53
N TRP A 7 22.66 9.81 -4.87
CA TRP A 7 21.45 9.49 -5.62
C TRP A 7 21.36 7.97 -5.84
N PRO A 8 20.36 7.28 -5.27
CA PRO A 8 20.20 5.85 -5.52
C PRO A 8 19.96 5.62 -7.01
N ARG A 9 20.82 4.83 -7.66
CA ARG A 9 20.65 4.46 -9.09
C ARG A 9 19.48 3.50 -9.32
N THR A 10 19.01 2.85 -8.26
CA THR A 10 17.95 1.85 -8.28
C THR A 10 16.90 2.21 -7.24
N ARG A 11 15.64 2.24 -7.63
CA ARG A 11 14.50 2.36 -6.70
C ARG A 11 13.98 0.96 -6.40
N TYR A 12 13.73 0.70 -5.13
CA TYR A 12 13.16 -0.56 -4.66
C TYR A 12 11.71 -0.32 -4.25
N LEU A 13 10.82 -1.22 -4.69
CA LEU A 13 9.44 -1.22 -4.26
C LEU A 13 9.28 -2.17 -3.07
N TYR A 14 9.27 -1.63 -1.85
CA TYR A 14 8.99 -2.38 -0.63
C TYR A 14 7.48 -2.42 -0.33
N ALA A 15 6.71 -2.92 -1.30
CA ALA A 15 5.26 -2.96 -1.19
C ALA A 15 4.75 -3.94 -0.11
N ILE A 16 5.53 -4.96 0.24
CA ILE A 16 5.18 -5.93 1.29
C ILE A 16 6.26 -5.87 2.35
N GLY A 17 5.84 -5.77 3.60
CA GLY A 17 6.73 -5.61 4.71
C GLY A 17 7.41 -6.90 5.15
N ASN A 18 8.68 -6.76 5.52
CA ASN A 18 9.59 -7.86 5.83
C ASN A 18 9.87 -8.03 7.34
N THR A 19 9.04 -7.42 8.19
CA THR A 19 9.04 -7.64 9.65
C THR A 19 7.64 -8.04 10.15
N PRO A 20 7.52 -8.68 11.32
CA PRO A 20 6.22 -8.80 11.98
C PRO A 20 5.54 -7.43 12.16
N ALA A 21 4.21 -7.42 12.16
CA ALA A 21 3.45 -6.24 12.56
C ALA A 21 3.70 -5.94 14.05
N VAL A 22 3.79 -4.66 14.41
CA VAL A 22 3.97 -4.20 15.80
C VAL A 22 2.88 -3.21 16.19
N CYS A 23 2.44 -3.27 17.45
CA CYS A 23 1.47 -2.34 17.99
C CYS A 23 2.21 -1.04 18.36
N LEU A 24 1.93 0.02 17.60
CA LEU A 24 2.63 1.31 17.69
C LEU A 24 2.27 2.08 18.96
N THR A 25 1.23 1.65 19.67
CA THR A 25 0.73 2.29 20.90
C THR A 25 0.90 1.41 22.13
N ARG A 26 1.71 0.35 22.05
CA ARG A 26 1.89 -0.62 23.14
C ARG A 26 2.39 -0.01 24.45
N ASP A 27 3.07 1.12 24.37
CA ASP A 27 3.67 1.84 25.49
C ASP A 27 2.96 3.18 25.77
N VAL A 28 1.76 3.37 25.20
CA VAL A 28 0.90 4.56 25.39
C VAL A 28 -0.33 4.17 26.20
N ALA A 29 -0.77 5.04 27.10
CA ALA A 29 -1.96 4.78 27.89
C ALA A 29 -3.22 4.66 27.00
N PRO A 30 -4.16 3.72 27.29
CA PRO A 30 -5.36 3.52 26.49
C PRO A 30 -6.30 4.73 26.39
N GLU A 31 -6.22 5.66 27.34
CA GLU A 31 -7.06 6.86 27.42
C GLU A 31 -6.49 8.04 26.63
N GLU A 32 -5.24 7.95 26.15
CA GLU A 32 -4.55 9.04 25.48
C GLU A 32 -4.71 8.97 23.96
N ASN A 33 -5.14 10.08 23.35
CA ASN A 33 -5.09 10.25 21.89
C ASN A 33 -3.65 10.19 21.40
N VAL A 34 -3.43 9.63 20.20
CA VAL A 34 -2.09 9.43 19.65
C VAL A 34 -2.01 9.95 18.22
N ASP A 35 -1.03 10.82 17.97
CA ASP A 35 -0.62 11.25 16.64
C ASP A 35 0.71 10.57 16.29
N LEU A 36 0.74 9.76 15.22
CA LEU A 36 1.86 8.90 14.83
C LEU A 36 2.42 9.31 13.46
N LEU A 37 3.71 9.64 13.38
CA LEU A 37 4.42 9.86 12.13
C LEU A 37 5.23 8.62 11.74
N LEU A 38 4.89 8.01 10.61
CA LEU A 38 5.53 6.80 10.09
C LEU A 38 6.41 7.15 8.89
N LEU A 39 7.73 7.19 9.08
CA LEU A 39 8.71 7.45 8.03
C LEU A 39 9.15 6.15 7.34
N GLY A 40 8.98 6.07 6.03
CA GLY A 40 9.16 4.81 5.31
C GLY A 40 8.12 3.79 5.76
N CYS A 41 6.84 4.19 5.73
CA CYS A 41 5.77 3.41 6.34
C CYS A 41 5.64 2.00 5.76
N GLY A 42 6.06 1.79 4.50
CA GLY A 42 5.84 0.51 3.83
C GLY A 42 4.35 0.21 3.74
N ASP A 43 3.99 -1.07 3.87
CA ASP A 43 2.59 -1.52 3.93
C ASP A 43 1.88 -1.07 5.23
N PRO A 44 0.53 -1.08 5.28
CA PRO A 44 -0.19 -0.58 6.44
C PRO A 44 -0.28 -1.60 7.58
N ARG A 45 0.58 -2.64 7.62
CA ARG A 45 0.45 -3.75 8.57
C ARG A 45 0.51 -3.28 10.02
N ASN A 46 1.40 -2.33 10.33
CA ASN A 46 1.54 -1.79 11.68
C ASN A 46 0.34 -0.92 12.06
N VAL A 47 -0.21 -0.18 11.10
CA VAL A 47 -1.44 0.61 11.31
C VAL A 47 -2.60 -0.32 11.61
N LEU A 48 -2.85 -1.32 10.77
CA LEU A 48 -3.94 -2.28 10.93
C LEU A 48 -3.80 -3.08 12.23
N PHE A 49 -2.59 -3.55 12.56
CA PHE A 49 -2.35 -4.28 13.80
C PHE A 49 -2.52 -3.40 15.05
N THR A 50 -2.10 -2.14 14.99
CA THR A 50 -2.34 -1.17 16.07
C THR A 50 -3.84 -0.97 16.28
N VAL A 51 -4.61 -0.75 15.20
CA VAL A 51 -6.07 -0.61 15.26
C VAL A 51 -6.73 -1.89 15.80
N PHE A 52 -6.25 -3.07 15.39
CA PHE A 52 -6.75 -4.35 15.91
C PHE A 52 -6.49 -4.54 17.40
N CYS A 53 -5.38 -4.01 17.92
CA CYS A 53 -5.06 -4.05 19.34
C CYS A 53 -5.89 -3.06 20.19
N GLU A 54 -6.64 -2.15 19.57
CA GLU A 54 -7.53 -1.26 20.31
C GLU A 54 -8.63 -2.03 21.02
N GLN A 55 -8.91 -1.61 22.26
CA GLN A 55 -10.08 -2.11 22.97
C GLN A 55 -11.34 -1.68 22.21
N SER A 56 -12.34 -2.57 22.10
CA SER A 56 -13.58 -2.27 21.36
C SER A 56 -14.38 -1.09 21.93
N GLN A 57 -14.10 -0.67 23.18
CA GLN A 57 -14.70 0.48 23.86
C GLN A 57 -13.76 1.70 23.92
N SER A 58 -12.58 1.62 23.29
CA SER A 58 -11.61 2.70 23.27
C SER A 58 -12.20 3.92 22.56
N VAL A 59 -12.16 5.07 23.24
CA VAL A 59 -12.61 6.36 22.69
C VAL A 59 -11.45 7.22 22.19
N ARG A 60 -10.21 6.74 22.32
CA ARG A 60 -9.04 7.53 21.91
C ARG A 60 -8.99 7.66 20.39
N LYS A 61 -8.60 8.84 19.94
CA LYS A 61 -8.31 9.12 18.55
C LYS A 61 -6.90 8.63 18.22
N LEU A 62 -6.78 7.87 17.14
CA LEU A 62 -5.51 7.53 16.50
C LEU A 62 -5.40 8.28 15.18
N ASP A 63 -4.32 9.03 14.99
CA ASP A 63 -4.01 9.75 13.76
C ASP A 63 -2.68 9.25 13.22
N PHE A 64 -2.68 8.68 12.01
CA PHE A 64 -1.49 8.12 11.39
C PHE A 64 -1.10 8.98 10.18
N THR A 65 0.05 9.65 10.27
CA THR A 65 0.69 10.29 9.12
C THR A 65 1.70 9.33 8.52
N CYS A 66 1.33 8.71 7.40
CA CYS A 66 2.16 7.75 6.67
C CYS A 66 2.99 8.44 5.59
N CYS A 67 4.31 8.32 5.65
CA CYS A 67 5.25 8.86 4.67
C CYS A 67 6.05 7.75 4.03
N ASP A 68 6.16 7.78 2.69
CA ASP A 68 7.05 6.90 1.95
C ASP A 68 7.71 7.68 0.81
N VAL A 69 8.92 7.25 0.44
CA VAL A 69 9.66 7.83 -0.69
C VAL A 69 9.11 7.33 -2.03
N GLU A 70 8.48 6.15 -2.03
CA GLU A 70 7.90 5.53 -3.22
C GLU A 70 6.38 5.73 -3.26
N PRO A 71 5.85 6.60 -4.14
CA PRO A 71 4.41 6.87 -4.21
C PRO A 71 3.57 5.62 -4.51
N ALA A 72 4.14 4.62 -5.20
CA ALA A 72 3.45 3.35 -5.45
C ALA A 72 3.07 2.60 -4.15
N VAL A 73 3.88 2.73 -3.09
CA VAL A 73 3.58 2.14 -1.78
C VAL A 73 2.33 2.80 -1.19
N LEU A 74 2.31 4.13 -1.14
CA LEU A 74 1.18 4.90 -0.62
C LEU A 74 -0.09 4.67 -1.46
N ALA A 75 0.02 4.61 -2.79
CA ALA A 75 -1.08 4.33 -3.69
C ALA A 75 -1.72 2.96 -3.39
N ARG A 76 -0.90 1.93 -3.13
CA ARG A 76 -1.37 0.59 -2.77
C ARG A 76 -1.98 0.54 -1.37
N ASN A 77 -1.44 1.28 -0.41
CA ASN A 77 -2.02 1.38 0.93
C ASN A 77 -3.40 2.01 0.90
N VAL A 78 -3.58 3.09 0.12
CA VAL A 78 -4.88 3.73 -0.04
C VAL A 78 -5.88 2.78 -0.70
N ILE A 79 -5.48 2.01 -1.73
CA ILE A 79 -6.34 0.96 -2.32
C ILE A 79 -6.83 0.01 -1.23
N LEU A 80 -5.93 -0.55 -0.42
CA LEU A 80 -6.31 -1.49 0.63
C LEU A 80 -7.25 -0.86 1.67
N LEU A 81 -6.89 0.30 2.21
CA LEU A 81 -7.68 0.94 3.28
C LEU A 81 -9.05 1.38 2.81
N SER A 82 -9.18 1.85 1.56
CA SER A 82 -10.47 2.19 0.97
C SER A 82 -11.28 0.94 0.60
N MET A 83 -10.65 -0.15 0.15
CA MET A 83 -11.36 -1.43 -0.07
C MET A 83 -11.86 -2.04 1.23
N ILE A 84 -11.11 -1.93 2.34
CA ILE A 84 -11.58 -2.36 3.68
C ILE A 84 -12.80 -1.54 4.11
N TYR A 85 -12.83 -0.25 3.80
CA TYR A 85 -13.99 0.59 4.07
C TYR A 85 -15.23 0.15 3.25
N ASP A 86 -15.01 -0.24 1.99
CA ASP A 86 -16.05 -0.76 1.09
C ASP A 86 -16.10 -2.30 1.08
N ALA A 87 -15.78 -2.99 2.18
CA ALA A 87 -15.46 -4.42 2.17
C ALA A 87 -16.56 -5.33 1.62
N GLU A 88 -17.82 -4.92 1.75
CA GLU A 88 -18.99 -5.65 1.24
C GLU A 88 -18.97 -5.80 -0.29
N GLU A 89 -18.27 -4.93 -1.02
CA GLU A 89 -18.22 -4.96 -2.49
C GLU A 89 -17.27 -6.02 -3.07
N TYR A 90 -16.33 -6.55 -2.28
CA TYR A 90 -15.20 -7.34 -2.81
C TYR A 90 -15.24 -8.83 -2.49
N THR A 91 -16.31 -9.34 -1.86
CA THR A 91 -16.50 -10.78 -1.58
C THR A 91 -15.27 -11.51 -0.99
N GLY A 92 -14.40 -10.81 -0.25
CA GLY A 92 -13.15 -11.35 0.32
C GLY A 92 -11.89 -11.26 -0.55
N ASP A 93 -11.96 -10.74 -1.78
CA ASP A 93 -10.81 -10.62 -2.71
C ASP A 93 -9.80 -9.52 -2.34
N ILE A 94 -10.09 -8.70 -1.32
CA ILE A 94 -9.23 -7.59 -0.89
C ILE A 94 -7.79 -8.06 -0.65
N TRP A 95 -7.62 -9.20 0.03
CA TRP A 95 -6.31 -9.76 0.33
C TRP A 95 -5.64 -10.39 -0.88
N ASN A 96 -6.42 -10.96 -1.82
CA ASN A 96 -5.90 -11.46 -3.10
C ASN A 96 -5.30 -10.30 -3.89
N ILE A 97 -6.01 -9.17 -3.96
CA ILE A 97 -5.55 -7.94 -4.64
C ILE A 97 -4.28 -7.40 -3.98
N PHE A 98 -4.22 -7.43 -2.64
CA PHE A 98 -3.08 -6.88 -1.93
C PHE A 98 -1.84 -7.79 -2.00
N PHE A 99 -1.98 -9.09 -1.79
CA PHE A 99 -0.83 -9.99 -1.58
C PHE A 99 -0.44 -10.86 -2.77
N HIS A 100 -1.35 -11.16 -3.71
CA HIS A 100 -0.99 -12.03 -4.82
C HIS A 100 -0.20 -11.29 -5.88
N MET A 101 0.88 -11.94 -6.36
CA MET A 101 1.68 -11.44 -7.48
C MET A 101 0.93 -11.51 -8.82
N TYR A 102 0.01 -12.47 -8.95
CA TYR A 102 -0.86 -12.64 -10.11
C TYR A 102 -2.31 -12.63 -9.64
N LEU A 103 -3.15 -11.85 -10.31
CA LEU A 103 -4.56 -11.72 -9.97
C LEU A 103 -5.41 -12.63 -10.84
N SER A 104 -6.49 -13.16 -10.26
CA SER A 104 -7.58 -13.74 -11.04
C SER A 104 -8.27 -12.63 -11.84
N ASP A 105 -9.03 -13.02 -12.88
CA ASP A 105 -9.83 -12.05 -13.65
C ASP A 105 -10.81 -11.27 -12.75
N THR A 106 -11.39 -11.93 -11.76
CA THR A 106 -12.28 -11.33 -10.76
C THR A 106 -11.55 -10.30 -9.92
N SER A 107 -10.45 -10.69 -9.25
CA SER A 107 -9.67 -9.78 -8.39
C SER A 107 -9.09 -8.60 -9.20
N HIS A 108 -8.67 -8.85 -10.43
CA HIS A 108 -8.19 -7.81 -11.33
C HIS A 108 -9.30 -6.82 -11.72
N THR A 109 -10.51 -7.31 -12.02
CA THR A 109 -11.67 -6.45 -12.32
C THR A 109 -11.99 -5.56 -11.12
N TYR A 110 -12.06 -6.13 -9.90
CA TYR A 110 -12.24 -5.36 -8.67
C TYR A 110 -11.16 -4.29 -8.47
N LEU A 111 -9.89 -4.61 -8.71
CA LEU A 111 -8.80 -3.65 -8.62
C LEU A 111 -8.98 -2.48 -9.60
N VAL A 112 -9.30 -2.78 -10.86
CA VAL A 112 -9.48 -1.76 -11.90
C VAL A 112 -10.66 -0.85 -11.59
N ASP A 113 -11.81 -1.42 -11.21
CA ASP A 113 -13.01 -0.65 -10.89
C ASP A 113 -12.80 0.22 -9.66
N HIS A 114 -12.12 -0.29 -8.63
CA HIS A 114 -11.78 0.52 -7.47
C HIS A 114 -10.81 1.65 -7.81
N CYS A 115 -9.79 1.37 -8.62
CA CYS A 115 -8.87 2.41 -9.07
C CYS A 115 -9.59 3.49 -9.89
N ARG A 116 -10.62 3.14 -10.69
CA ARG A 116 -11.46 4.13 -11.38
C ARG A 116 -12.20 5.03 -10.39
N LYS A 117 -12.73 4.49 -9.28
CA LYS A 117 -13.34 5.31 -8.20
C LYS A 117 -12.33 6.28 -7.59
N LEU A 118 -11.15 5.79 -7.21
CA LEU A 118 -10.08 6.61 -6.64
C LEU A 118 -9.60 7.71 -7.59
N VAL A 119 -9.46 7.41 -8.88
CA VAL A 119 -9.22 8.40 -9.93
C VAL A 119 -10.39 9.39 -10.03
N GLY A 120 -11.64 8.95 -9.89
CA GLY A 120 -12.81 9.83 -9.87
C GLY A 120 -12.80 10.87 -8.73
N TYR A 121 -12.15 10.58 -7.59
CA TYR A 121 -12.10 11.47 -6.43
C TYR A 121 -10.84 12.33 -6.32
N SER A 122 -9.78 12.00 -7.06
CA SER A 122 -8.43 12.54 -6.84
C SER A 122 -8.02 13.67 -7.78
N GLU A 123 -8.95 14.49 -8.26
CA GLU A 123 -8.62 15.62 -9.14
C GLU A 123 -7.83 16.72 -8.41
N ASN A 124 -8.17 16.96 -7.15
CA ASN A 124 -7.52 17.88 -6.23
C ASN A 124 -7.92 17.51 -4.79
N ILE A 125 -7.22 18.03 -3.79
CA ILE A 125 -7.49 17.75 -2.36
C ILE A 125 -8.93 18.09 -1.99
N SER A 126 -9.47 19.19 -2.52
CA SER A 126 -10.84 19.63 -2.21
C SER A 126 -11.87 18.57 -2.62
N ARG A 127 -11.71 17.97 -3.81
CA ARG A 127 -12.55 16.86 -4.29
C ARG A 127 -12.32 15.59 -3.49
N TRP A 128 -11.07 15.27 -3.16
CA TRP A 128 -10.72 14.11 -2.35
C TRP A 128 -11.37 14.18 -0.96
N ASN A 129 -11.30 15.33 -0.30
CA ASN A 129 -11.86 15.53 1.04
C ASN A 129 -13.39 15.44 1.09
N ARG A 130 -14.08 15.63 -0.05
CA ARG A 130 -15.54 15.43 -0.17
C ARG A 130 -15.93 13.99 -0.55
N SER A 131 -14.96 13.13 -0.85
CA SER A 131 -15.22 11.72 -1.14
C SER A 131 -15.57 10.94 0.14
N PRO A 132 -16.15 9.73 0.02
CA PRO A 132 -16.38 8.86 1.18
C PRO A 132 -15.13 8.58 2.01
N TYR A 133 -13.94 8.62 1.37
CA TYR A 133 -12.67 8.32 2.03
C TYR A 133 -12.02 9.53 2.72
N GLY A 134 -12.42 10.76 2.37
CA GLY A 134 -11.75 11.99 2.81
C GLY A 134 -11.81 12.26 4.32
N SER A 135 -12.76 11.64 5.02
CA SER A 135 -12.92 11.78 6.48
C SER A 135 -11.79 11.10 7.26
N PHE A 136 -11.31 9.94 6.78
CA PHE A 136 -10.33 9.09 7.46
C PHE A 136 -9.02 8.88 6.69
N LEU A 137 -9.00 9.03 5.36
CA LEU A 137 -7.79 9.05 4.53
C LEU A 137 -7.57 10.46 4.01
N ARG A 138 -6.64 11.20 4.63
CA ARG A 138 -6.33 12.58 4.23
C ARG A 138 -5.04 12.65 3.45
N MET A 139 -4.99 13.55 2.47
CA MET A 139 -3.80 13.83 1.68
C MET A 139 -3.12 15.07 2.22
N SER A 140 -1.85 14.96 2.62
CA SER A 140 -1.10 16.08 3.19
C SER A 140 -0.71 17.13 2.13
N THR A 141 -0.54 16.73 0.87
CA THR A 141 -0.14 17.63 -0.22
C THR A 141 -0.81 17.27 -1.56
N GLU A 142 -1.01 18.27 -2.42
CA GLU A 142 -1.51 18.07 -3.79
C GLU A 142 -0.55 17.20 -4.61
N TYR A 143 0.76 17.36 -4.36
CA TYR A 143 1.79 16.56 -5.01
C TYR A 143 1.60 15.07 -4.72
N THR A 144 1.42 14.69 -3.46
CA THR A 144 1.14 13.30 -3.07
C THR A 144 -0.10 12.79 -3.79
N LEU A 145 -1.22 13.51 -3.73
CA LEU A 145 -2.46 13.11 -4.39
C LEU A 145 -2.27 12.91 -5.90
N SER A 146 -1.52 13.81 -6.56
CA SER A 146 -1.25 13.71 -8.00
C SER A 146 -0.43 12.47 -8.37
N GLU A 147 0.56 12.09 -7.56
CA GLU A 147 1.36 10.89 -7.79
C GLU A 147 0.56 9.61 -7.53
N LEU A 148 -0.27 9.60 -6.49
CA LEU A 148 -1.18 8.48 -6.19
C LEU A 148 -2.19 8.29 -7.32
N ARG A 149 -2.82 9.38 -7.80
CA ARG A 149 -3.70 9.39 -8.97
C ARG A 149 -2.99 8.82 -10.20
N ARG A 150 -1.73 9.19 -10.43
CA ARG A 150 -0.93 8.68 -11.55
C ARG A 150 -0.80 7.16 -11.47
N HIS A 151 -0.52 6.59 -10.30
CA HIS A 151 -0.45 5.13 -10.10
C HIS A 151 -1.78 4.43 -10.30
N TRP A 152 -2.88 4.95 -9.73
CA TRP A 152 -4.22 4.39 -9.96
C TRP A 152 -4.63 4.44 -11.43
N THR A 153 -4.26 5.51 -12.15
CA THR A 153 -4.47 5.62 -13.59
C THR A 153 -3.69 4.55 -14.36
N LEU A 154 -2.46 4.21 -13.93
CA LEU A 154 -1.71 3.10 -14.51
C LEU A 154 -2.43 1.77 -14.32
N TYR A 155 -2.91 1.47 -13.10
CA TYR A 155 -3.72 0.28 -12.84
C TYR A 155 -4.95 0.21 -13.75
N VAL A 156 -5.69 1.31 -13.88
CA VAL A 156 -6.86 1.39 -14.78
C VAL A 156 -6.46 1.09 -16.22
N ASN A 157 -5.33 1.60 -16.70
CA ASN A 157 -4.95 1.50 -18.10
C ASN A 157 -4.21 0.20 -18.46
N MET A 158 -3.88 -0.67 -17.49
CA MET A 158 -3.09 -1.89 -17.75
C MET A 158 -3.70 -2.78 -18.84
N HIS A 159 -5.02 -2.96 -18.86
CA HIS A 159 -5.72 -3.78 -19.85
C HIS A 159 -5.72 -3.19 -21.27
N ASN A 160 -5.47 -1.87 -21.39
CA ASN A 160 -5.44 -1.16 -22.68
C ASN A 160 -4.01 -1.02 -23.23
N LEU A 161 -3.02 -1.65 -22.60
CA LEU A 161 -1.65 -1.56 -23.07
C LEU A 161 -1.51 -2.26 -24.43
N PRO A 162 -0.79 -1.64 -25.38
CA PRO A 162 -0.40 -2.30 -26.61
C PRO A 162 0.31 -3.63 -26.34
N ALA A 163 0.05 -4.64 -27.17
CA ALA A 163 0.56 -6.00 -26.94
C ALA A 163 2.10 -6.06 -26.86
N ASP A 164 2.80 -5.24 -27.63
CA ASP A 164 4.26 -5.09 -27.61
C ASP A 164 4.75 -4.53 -26.26
N ARG A 165 4.04 -3.56 -25.70
CA ARG A 165 4.33 -2.97 -24.39
C ARG A 165 4.07 -3.97 -23.27
N LEU A 166 2.96 -4.71 -23.34
CA LEU A 166 2.65 -5.77 -22.38
C LEU A 166 3.71 -6.88 -22.41
N ALA A 167 4.10 -7.34 -23.60
CA ALA A 167 5.15 -8.33 -23.77
C ALA A 167 6.50 -7.85 -23.21
N THR A 168 6.84 -6.57 -23.42
CA THR A 168 8.05 -5.96 -22.85
C THR A 168 8.04 -5.98 -21.32
N LEU A 169 6.90 -5.63 -20.70
CA LEU A 169 6.74 -5.66 -19.24
C LEU A 169 6.85 -7.08 -18.68
N HIS A 170 6.19 -8.05 -19.31
CA HIS A 170 6.28 -9.46 -18.91
C HIS A 170 7.71 -10.03 -19.03
N ASN A 171 8.42 -9.69 -20.10
CA ASN A 171 9.81 -10.09 -20.30
C ASN A 171 10.72 -9.47 -19.24
N ALA A 172 10.55 -8.17 -18.93
CA ALA A 172 11.30 -7.50 -17.88
C ALA A 172 11.03 -8.10 -16.50
N PHE A 173 9.76 -8.37 -16.17
CA PHE A 173 9.37 -8.99 -14.91
C PHE A 173 9.94 -10.42 -14.77
N THR A 174 9.83 -11.23 -15.82
CA THR A 174 10.40 -12.59 -15.85
C THR A 174 11.92 -12.57 -15.68
N LYS A 175 12.62 -11.69 -16.42
CA LYS A 175 14.07 -11.53 -16.32
C LYS A 175 14.50 -11.12 -14.91
N GLN A 176 13.76 -10.20 -14.28
CA GLN A 176 14.02 -9.79 -12.91
C GLN A 176 13.83 -10.97 -11.94
N GLY A 177 12.73 -11.72 -12.06
CA GLY A 177 12.46 -12.91 -11.24
C GLY A 177 13.56 -13.98 -11.34
N GLN A 178 14.05 -14.24 -12.55
CA GLN A 178 15.16 -15.16 -12.81
C GLN A 178 16.50 -14.66 -12.24
N SER A 179 16.77 -13.35 -12.31
CA SER A 179 18.00 -12.80 -11.73
C SER A 179 18.04 -12.97 -10.20
N SER A 180 16.88 -12.85 -9.54
CA SER A 180 16.77 -13.06 -8.09
C SER A 180 17.01 -14.51 -7.67
N SER A 181 16.65 -15.51 -8.49
CA SER A 181 16.88 -16.93 -8.17
C SER A 181 18.35 -17.35 -8.31
N THR A 182 19.16 -16.56 -9.01
CA THR A 182 20.61 -16.79 -9.17
C THR A 182 21.46 -16.12 -8.10
N MET A 183 20.87 -15.29 -7.23
CA MET A 183 21.60 -14.69 -6.11
C MET A 183 21.79 -15.72 -4.98
N HIS A 184 23.04 -15.89 -4.52
CA HIS A 184 23.40 -16.85 -3.47
C HIS A 184 22.99 -16.44 -2.04
N ASP A 185 22.55 -15.20 -1.83
CA ASP A 185 22.04 -14.73 -0.52
C ASP A 185 20.52 -14.83 -0.45
N THR A 186 20.02 -15.79 0.32
CA THR A 186 18.61 -15.90 0.67
C THR A 186 18.22 -14.85 1.72
N ASN A 187 17.52 -13.80 1.30
CA ASN A 187 16.93 -12.83 2.23
C ASN A 187 15.67 -13.42 2.88
N LEU A 188 15.81 -13.99 4.07
CA LEU A 188 14.73 -14.58 4.86
C LEU A 188 13.98 -13.57 5.74
N SER A 189 14.23 -12.26 5.61
CA SER A 189 13.59 -11.27 6.49
C SER A 189 12.05 -11.35 6.41
N SER A 190 11.49 -11.52 5.21
CA SER A 190 10.05 -11.69 4.99
C SER A 190 9.47 -12.96 5.62
N ALA A 191 10.26 -14.03 5.80
CA ALA A 191 9.79 -15.26 6.46
C ALA A 191 9.40 -15.02 7.92
N ARG A 192 9.99 -14.01 8.57
CA ARG A 192 9.61 -13.61 9.94
C ARG A 192 8.24 -12.94 10.01
N SER A 193 7.72 -12.43 8.89
CA SER A 193 6.39 -11.83 8.80
C SER A 193 5.30 -12.85 8.45
N ALA A 194 5.68 -14.06 8.01
CA ALA A 194 4.71 -15.11 7.73
C ALA A 194 4.15 -15.63 9.06
N GLY A 195 2.81 -15.73 9.16
CA GLY A 195 2.17 -16.41 10.27
C GLY A 195 2.58 -17.89 10.34
N PRO A 196 2.24 -18.60 11.44
CA PRO A 196 2.51 -20.03 11.53
C PRO A 196 2.02 -20.76 10.28
N LEU A 197 2.85 -21.59 9.66
CA LEU A 197 2.37 -22.54 8.66
C LEU A 197 1.39 -23.46 9.38
N HIS A 198 0.10 -23.32 9.10
CA HIS A 198 -0.88 -24.32 9.50
C HIS A 198 -0.53 -25.62 8.75
N GLN A 199 -0.13 -26.64 9.50
CA GLN A 199 0.02 -28.01 9.03
C GLN A 199 -1.35 -28.69 8.95
#